data_AF-A0A353GY04-F1
#
_entry.id   AF-A0A353GY04-F1
#
_cell.length_a   1.000
_cell.length_b   1.000
_cell.length_c   1.000
_cell.angle_alpha   90.00
_cell.angle_beta   90.00
_cell.angle_gamma   90.00
#
_symmetry.space_group_name_H-M   'P 1'
#
loop_
_entity.id
_entity.type
_entity.pdbx_description
1 polymer ?
#
loop_
_entity_poly.entity_id
_entity_poly.type
_entity_poly.pdbx_seq_one_letter_code
_entity_poly.pdbx_strand_id
1 'polypeptide(L)'
;NLRRPEYLDFVFSQIPSGWLGFCYDAGHENCYTQGADLLSRYGSKLMALHLHDNDGSGDQHRIPGDGTIDWQALQAGLKRSGYPGAIALEVIHENGDPETAESYLKRALDSARQLFGEFNS
;
A
#
# COMPACT_ATOMS: atom_id res chain seq x y z
N ASN A 1 0.68 6.31 8.34
CA ASN A 1 1.72 5.32 8.68
C ASN A 1 3.12 5.80 8.30
N LEU A 2 3.37 6.45 7.15
CA LEU A 2 4.74 6.57 6.61
C LEU A 2 5.35 7.98 6.51
N ARG A 3 4.79 9.02 7.13
CA ARG A 3 5.29 10.42 7.00
C ARG A 3 6.73 10.66 7.49
N ARG A 4 7.27 9.76 8.32
CA ARG A 4 8.54 9.89 9.04
C ARG A 4 9.23 8.53 9.16
N PRO A 5 9.93 8.04 8.11
CA PRO A 5 10.60 6.73 8.13
C PRO A 5 11.63 6.59 9.26
N GLU A 6 12.21 7.70 9.73
CA GLU A 6 13.12 7.72 10.87
C GLU A 6 12.49 7.18 12.17
N TYR A 7 11.16 7.29 12.33
CA TYR A 7 10.47 6.69 13.47
C TYR A 7 10.37 5.18 13.35
N LEU A 8 10.26 4.65 12.12
CA LEU A 8 10.32 3.21 11.87
C LEU A 8 11.72 2.67 12.20
N ASP A 9 12.77 3.37 11.77
CA ASP A 9 14.15 3.03 12.11
C ASP A 9 14.36 2.98 13.62
N PHE A 10 13.88 4.00 14.34
CA PHE A 10 13.94 4.05 15.79
C PHE A 10 13.19 2.87 16.43
N VAL A 11 11.93 2.65 16.08
CA VAL A 11 11.09 1.58 16.65
C VAL A 11 11.71 0.20 16.41
N PHE A 12 12.16 -0.10 15.19
CA PHE A 12 12.82 -1.37 14.90
C PHE A 12 14.17 -1.54 15.61
N SER A 13 14.89 -0.45 15.90
CA SER A 13 16.13 -0.51 16.68
C SER A 13 15.90 -0.77 18.17
N GLN A 14 14.79 -0.25 18.73
CA GLN A 14 14.50 -0.34 20.16
C GLN A 14 13.74 -1.62 20.54
N ILE A 15 13.05 -2.25 19.58
CA ILE A 15 12.17 -3.39 19.85
C ILE A 15 12.58 -4.57 18.95
N PRO A 16 13.53 -5.41 19.38
CA PRO A 16 13.95 -6.60 18.63
C PRO A 16 12.96 -7.76 18.86
N SER A 17 11.78 -7.66 18.26
CA SER A 17 10.72 -8.67 18.36
C SER A 17 10.35 -9.24 16.99
N GLY A 18 10.22 -10.57 16.90
CA GLY A 18 9.68 -11.25 15.71
C GLY A 18 8.18 -10.98 15.48
N TRP A 19 7.50 -10.39 16.46
CA TRP A 19 6.09 -9.98 16.36
C TRP A 19 5.91 -8.53 15.92
N LEU A 20 7.01 -7.77 15.80
CA LEU A 20 6.97 -6.41 15.32
C LEU A 20 7.14 -6.39 13.80
N GLY A 21 6.10 -5.97 13.10
CA GLY A 21 6.05 -5.91 11.64
C GLY A 21 5.91 -4.51 11.08
N PHE A 22 6.23 -4.40 9.80
CA PHE A 22 5.97 -3.24 8.97
C PHE A 22 4.60 -3.40 8.29
N CYS A 23 3.75 -2.38 8.41
CA CYS A 23 2.57 -2.25 7.56
C CYS A 23 2.93 -1.26 6.45
N TYR A 24 3.05 -1.76 5.22
CA TYR A 24 3.35 -0.92 4.06
C TYR A 24 2.08 -0.26 3.54
N ASP A 25 2.19 1.03 3.26
CA ASP A 25 1.11 1.89 2.81
C ASP A 25 1.55 2.59 1.53
N ALA A 26 1.02 2.11 0.40
CA ALA A 26 1.47 2.54 -0.92
C ALA A 26 1.20 4.03 -1.15
N GLY A 27 0.04 4.49 -0.70
CA GLY A 27 -0.37 5.86 -0.91
C GLY A 27 0.41 6.83 -0.05
N HIS A 28 0.67 6.49 1.22
CA HIS A 28 1.49 7.34 2.09
C HIS A 28 2.92 7.47 1.58
N GLU A 29 3.50 6.41 1.00
CA GLU A 29 4.81 6.56 0.36
C GLU A 29 4.73 7.55 -0.81
N ASN A 30 3.71 7.44 -1.68
CA ASN A 30 3.61 8.27 -2.88
C ASN A 30 3.44 9.77 -2.58
N CYS A 31 2.69 10.14 -1.52
CA CYS A 31 2.41 11.56 -1.23
C CYS A 31 3.26 12.16 -0.09
N TYR A 32 3.87 11.36 0.77
CA TYR A 32 4.64 11.88 1.92
C TYR A 32 6.12 11.57 1.89
N THR A 33 6.53 10.46 1.29
CA THR A 33 7.92 10.00 1.31
C THR A 33 8.34 9.43 -0.04
N GLN A 34 7.98 10.13 -1.11
CA GLN A 34 8.24 9.67 -2.47
C GLN A 34 9.74 9.40 -2.66
N GLY A 35 10.07 8.21 -3.14
CA GLY A 35 11.45 7.77 -3.35
C GLY A 35 12.17 7.25 -2.10
N ALA A 36 11.48 7.08 -0.97
CA ALA A 36 12.07 6.49 0.23
C ALA A 36 12.31 4.97 0.12
N ASP A 37 11.70 4.31 -0.87
CA ASP A 37 11.89 2.89 -1.21
C ASP A 37 11.66 1.98 0.01
N LEU A 38 10.51 2.17 0.67
CA LEU A 38 10.25 1.60 1.98
C LEU A 38 10.09 0.07 1.91
N LEU A 39 9.65 -0.47 0.78
CA LEU A 39 9.64 -1.91 0.54
C LEU A 39 11.06 -2.50 0.52
N SER A 40 12.04 -1.83 -0.07
CA SER A 40 13.43 -2.31 -0.02
C SER A 40 14.03 -2.16 1.38
N ARG A 41 13.67 -1.11 2.12
CA ARG A 41 14.17 -0.86 3.47
C ARG A 41 13.59 -1.82 4.51
N TYR A 42 12.28 -2.09 4.45
CA TYR A 42 11.54 -2.79 5.50
C TYR A 42 10.80 -4.04 5.03
N GLY A 43 10.94 -4.43 3.76
CA GLY A 43 10.22 -5.57 3.17
C GLY A 43 10.43 -6.89 3.91
N SER A 44 11.61 -7.11 4.50
CA SER A 44 11.88 -8.31 5.32
C SER A 44 11.07 -8.37 6.62
N LYS A 45 10.43 -7.26 7.02
CA LYS A 45 9.56 -7.15 8.19
C LYS A 45 8.09 -6.98 7.81
N LEU A 46 7.75 -7.05 6.52
CA LEU A 46 6.41 -6.76 6.02
C LEU A 46 5.37 -7.76 6.54
N MET A 47 4.32 -7.25 7.19
CA MET A 47 3.24 -8.06 7.78
C MET A 47 1.84 -7.63 7.35
N ALA A 48 1.66 -6.39 6.91
CA ALA A 48 0.37 -5.88 6.45
C ALA A 48 0.54 -4.90 5.29
N LEU A 49 -0.53 -4.72 4.52
CA LEU A 49 -0.61 -3.79 3.40
C LEU A 49 -1.82 -2.88 3.56
N HIS A 50 -1.64 -1.60 3.25
CA HIS A 50 -2.71 -0.66 2.92
C HIS A 50 -2.47 -0.19 1.49
N LEU A 51 -3.31 -0.63 0.56
CA LEU A 51 -3.17 -0.32 -0.85
C LEU A 51 -4.28 0.62 -1.30
N HIS A 52 -3.87 1.80 -1.70
CA HIS A 52 -4.70 2.80 -2.36
C HIS A 52 -3.80 3.67 -3.23
N ASP A 53 -4.41 4.47 -4.09
CA ASP A 53 -3.70 5.37 -4.98
C ASP A 53 -3.90 6.84 -4.60
N ASN A 54 -3.06 7.69 -5.17
CA ASN A 54 -3.17 9.14 -5.12
C ASN A 54 -2.38 9.79 -6.25
N ASP A 55 -2.57 11.09 -6.45
CA ASP A 55 -1.82 11.88 -7.44
C ASP A 55 -0.50 12.47 -6.90
N GLY A 56 -0.03 12.00 -5.74
CA GLY A 56 1.17 12.49 -5.07
C GLY A 56 0.99 13.81 -4.32
N SER A 57 -0.12 14.54 -4.53
CA SER A 57 -0.36 15.82 -3.84
C SER A 57 -0.96 15.65 -2.45
N GLY A 58 -1.51 14.47 -2.15
CA GLY A 58 -2.18 14.20 -0.89
C GLY A 58 -2.62 12.74 -0.77
N ASP A 59 -3.49 12.50 0.21
CA ASP A 59 -3.90 11.17 0.65
C ASP A 59 -5.34 10.91 0.28
N GLN A 60 -5.61 10.84 -1.04
CA GLN A 60 -6.98 10.79 -1.56
C GLN A 60 -7.62 9.38 -1.51
N HIS A 61 -6.89 8.34 -1.11
CA HIS A 61 -7.43 6.98 -0.99
C HIS A 61 -8.18 6.46 -2.23
N ARG A 62 -7.66 6.76 -3.43
CA ARG A 62 -8.28 6.32 -4.70
C ARG A 62 -8.09 4.83 -4.90
N ILE A 63 -8.89 4.24 -5.78
CA ILE A 63 -8.71 2.85 -6.21
C ILE A 63 -7.33 2.71 -6.88
N PRO A 64 -6.56 1.63 -6.60
CA PRO A 64 -5.32 1.35 -7.32
C PRO A 64 -5.48 1.48 -8.84
N GLY A 65 -4.62 2.28 -9.47
CA GLY A 65 -4.68 2.59 -10.91
C GLY A 65 -5.37 3.90 -11.26
N ASP A 66 -6.09 4.53 -10.32
CA ASP A 66 -6.74 5.84 -10.51
C ASP A 66 -5.85 7.02 -10.02
N GLY A 67 -4.56 6.76 -9.80
CA GLY A 67 -3.57 7.77 -9.41
C GLY A 67 -2.25 7.64 -10.16
N THR A 68 -1.15 7.79 -9.45
CA THR A 68 0.20 7.96 -10.03
C THR A 68 1.21 6.94 -9.52
N ILE A 69 0.80 6.03 -8.62
CA ILE A 69 1.68 4.99 -8.11
C ILE A 69 2.08 4.03 -9.25
N ASP A 70 3.37 3.72 -9.34
CA ASP A 70 3.88 2.66 -10.20
C ASP A 70 3.57 1.29 -9.57
N TRP A 71 2.38 0.76 -9.89
CA TRP A 71 1.92 -0.52 -9.39
C TRP A 71 2.76 -1.71 -9.88
N GLN A 72 3.40 -1.61 -11.05
CA GLN A 72 4.28 -2.68 -11.55
C GLN A 72 5.55 -2.76 -10.70
N ALA A 73 6.17 -1.62 -10.41
CA ALA A 73 7.33 -1.56 -9.54
C ALA A 73 6.99 -2.03 -8.11
N LEU A 74 5.84 -1.61 -7.58
CA LEU A 74 5.34 -2.01 -6.27
C LEU A 74 5.12 -3.54 -6.20
N GLN A 75 4.45 -4.12 -7.19
CA GLN A 75 4.26 -5.58 -7.29
C GLN A 75 5.59 -6.33 -7.27
N ALA A 76 6.57 -5.85 -8.03
CA ALA A 76 7.89 -6.46 -8.03
C ALA A 76 8.56 -6.34 -6.65
N GLY A 77 8.38 -5.23 -5.94
CA GLY A 77 8.85 -5.04 -4.55
C GLY A 77 8.21 -6.01 -3.57
N LEU A 78 6.88 -6.16 -3.63
CA LEU A 78 6.13 -7.10 -2.79
C LEU A 78 6.49 -8.57 -3.09
N LYS A 79 6.75 -8.94 -4.35
CA LYS A 79 7.25 -10.29 -4.70
C LYS A 79 8.64 -10.53 -4.10
N ARG A 80 9.53 -9.54 -4.17
CA ARG A 80 10.88 -9.61 -3.57
C ARG A 80 10.86 -9.71 -2.06
N SER A 81 9.91 -9.08 -1.39
CA SER A 81 9.79 -9.16 0.07
C SER A 81 9.31 -10.52 0.57
N GLY A 82 8.75 -11.37 -0.32
CA GLY A 82 8.19 -12.67 0.04
C GLY A 82 6.96 -12.55 0.95
N TYR A 83 6.19 -11.46 0.81
CA TYR A 83 5.05 -11.19 1.69
C TYR A 83 3.98 -12.27 1.55
N PRO A 84 3.63 -13.01 2.62
CA PRO A 84 2.70 -14.13 2.53
C PRO A 84 1.25 -13.75 2.83
N GLY A 85 1.01 -12.50 3.21
CA GLY A 85 -0.30 -12.04 3.68
C GLY A 85 -1.24 -11.60 2.57
N ALA A 86 -2.42 -11.13 2.97
CA ALA A 86 -3.45 -10.71 2.04
C ALA A 86 -3.11 -9.36 1.38
N ILE A 87 -3.55 -9.21 0.13
CA ILE A 87 -3.71 -7.89 -0.50
C ILE A 87 -4.89 -7.20 0.20
N ALA A 88 -4.62 -6.06 0.84
CA ALA A 88 -5.62 -5.29 1.56
C ALA A 88 -5.71 -3.88 0.98
N LEU A 89 -6.90 -3.52 0.49
CA LEU A 89 -7.21 -2.21 -0.05
C LEU A 89 -7.66 -1.26 1.08
N GLU A 90 -7.20 -0.01 1.04
CA GLU A 90 -7.65 1.07 1.93
C GLU A 90 -8.23 2.23 1.10
N VAL A 91 -9.34 1.96 0.41
CA VAL A 91 -9.99 2.89 -0.52
C VAL A 91 -11.15 3.63 0.15
N ILE A 92 -11.38 4.89 -0.21
CA ILE A 92 -12.46 5.71 0.34
C ILE A 92 -13.46 6.06 -0.76
N HIS A 93 -14.72 5.67 -0.54
CA HIS A 93 -15.86 6.17 -1.29
C HIS A 93 -16.38 7.43 -0.59
N GLU A 94 -16.29 8.59 -1.25
CA GLU A 94 -16.63 9.87 -0.64
C GLU A 94 -18.15 10.11 -0.57
N ASN A 95 -18.57 10.86 0.44
CA ASN A 95 -19.97 11.29 0.55
C ASN A 95 -20.32 12.22 -0.61
N GLY A 96 -21.34 11.85 -1.39
CA GLY A 96 -21.80 12.63 -2.54
C GLY A 96 -21.21 12.18 -3.88
N ASP A 97 -20.41 11.12 -3.90
CA ASP A 97 -20.02 10.45 -5.14
C ASP A 97 -21.30 9.96 -5.88
N PRO A 98 -21.45 10.27 -7.18
CA PRO A 98 -22.58 9.78 -7.97
C PRO A 98 -22.57 8.26 -8.16
N GLU A 99 -21.43 7.59 -8.00
CA GLU A 99 -21.33 6.13 -8.02
C GLU A 99 -21.87 5.51 -6.72
N THR A 100 -22.55 4.37 -6.81
CA THR A 100 -22.98 3.62 -5.61
C THR A 100 -21.80 2.94 -4.93
N ALA A 101 -21.87 2.78 -3.60
CA ALA A 101 -20.83 2.07 -2.85
C ALA A 101 -20.58 0.64 -3.38
N GLU A 102 -21.62 -0.05 -3.85
CA GLU A 102 -21.49 -1.39 -4.44
C GLU A 102 -20.70 -1.36 -5.75
N SER A 103 -21.00 -0.41 -6.65
CA SER A 103 -20.26 -0.25 -7.91
C SER A 103 -18.81 0.11 -7.66
N TYR A 104 -18.57 1.02 -6.70
CA TYR A 104 -17.22 1.41 -6.29
C TYR A 104 -16.42 0.23 -5.74
N LEU A 105 -17.01 -0.56 -4.84
CA LEU A 105 -16.37 -1.77 -4.29
C LEU A 105 -16.10 -2.81 -5.38
N LYS A 106 -16.99 -2.95 -6.36
CA LYS A 106 -16.76 -3.83 -7.52
C LYS A 106 -15.56 -3.36 -8.35
N ARG A 107 -15.45 -2.07 -8.65
CA ARG A 107 -14.26 -1.51 -9.34
C ARG A 107 -12.98 -1.73 -8.55
N ALA A 108 -13.02 -1.52 -7.24
CA ALA A 108 -11.87 -1.72 -6.37
C ALA A 108 -11.39 -3.18 -6.40
N LEU A 109 -12.34 -4.13 -6.34
CA LEU A 109 -12.04 -5.56 -6.45
C LEU A 109 -11.50 -5.93 -7.84
N ASP A 110 -12.08 -5.41 -8.91
CA ASP A 110 -11.64 -5.69 -10.28
C ASP A 110 -10.23 -5.14 -10.53
N SER A 111 -9.92 -3.94 -10.03
CA SER A 111 -8.56 -3.39 -10.05
C SER A 111 -7.58 -4.28 -9.28
N ALA A 112 -7.92 -4.69 -8.06
CA ALA A 112 -7.07 -5.59 -7.28
C ALA A 112 -6.84 -6.93 -7.99
N ARG A 113 -7.84 -7.47 -8.68
CA ARG A 113 -7.68 -8.70 -9.49
C ARG A 113 -6.79 -8.49 -10.70
N GLN A 114 -6.91 -7.35 -11.38
CA GLN A 114 -6.05 -7.03 -12.52
C GLN A 114 -4.59 -6.87 -12.10
N LEU A 115 -4.35 -6.24 -10.95
CA LEU A 115 -3.01 -5.99 -10.44
C LEU A 115 -2.41 -7.24 -9.77
N PHE A 116 -3.19 -7.92 -8.93
CA PHE A 116 -2.69 -8.96 -8.03
C PHE A 116 -3.30 -10.35 -8.28
N GLY A 117 -3.99 -10.58 -9.41
CA GLY A 117 -4.61 -11.87 -9.73
C GLY A 117 -3.61 -13.03 -9.82
N GLU A 118 -2.36 -12.75 -10.19
CA GLU A 118 -1.24 -13.72 -10.24
C GLU A 118 -0.33 -13.65 -9.00
N PHE A 119 -0.73 -12.93 -7.95
CA PHE A 119 0.16 -12.69 -6.81
C PHE A 119 0.27 -13.89 -5.85
N ASN A 120 -0.60 -14.90 -6.01
CA ASN A 120 -0.66 -16.11 -5.19
C ASN A 120 -0.34 -17.42 -5.96
N SER A 121 0.17 -17.33 -7.19
CA SER A 121 0.53 -18.50 -8.02
C SER A 121 2.02 -18.81 -7.98
#